data_AF-A0A842UH21-F1
#
_entry.id   AF-A0A842UH21-F1
#
_cell.length_a   1.000
_cell.length_b   1.000
_cell.length_c   1.000
_cell.angle_alpha   90.00
_cell.angle_beta   90.00
_cell.angle_gamma   90.00
#
_symmetry.space_group_name_H-M   'P 1'
#
loop_
_entity.id
_entity.type
_entity.pdbx_description
1 polymer ?
#
loop_
_entity_poly.entity_id
_entity_poly.type
_entity_poly.pdbx_seq_one_letter_code
_entity_poly.pdbx_strand_id
1 'polypeptide(L)'
;MAQKALESTIFQRLASEPICHLLYAKLFELEKDQQKDFFSGVAEVKLVADDFRCFINVVMRYGPSAIEVIEPEEIHLNSDEMHSLIADISELTQVFTSQITAMMKDDERRLLYQKMLDKKE
;
A
#
# COMPACT_ATOMS: atom_id res chain seq x y z
N MET A 1 -20.35 -9.26 -2.46
CA MET A 1 -19.40 -9.81 -1.46
C MET A 1 -18.02 -9.18 -1.58
N ALA A 2 -17.46 -9.03 -2.79
CA ALA A 2 -16.16 -8.38 -3.00
C ALA A 2 -16.08 -6.92 -2.49
N GLN A 3 -17.12 -6.11 -2.71
CA GLN A 3 -17.19 -4.74 -2.20
C GLN A 3 -17.08 -4.65 -0.67
N LYS A 4 -17.84 -5.50 0.05
CA LYS A 4 -17.76 -5.58 1.52
C LYS A 4 -16.39 -6.04 2.03
N ALA A 5 -15.70 -6.92 1.30
CA ALA A 5 -14.37 -7.37 1.65
C ALA A 5 -13.32 -6.25 1.46
N LEU A 6 -13.41 -5.48 0.36
CA LEU A 6 -12.54 -4.32 0.16
C LEU A 6 -12.77 -3.25 1.24
N GLU A 7 -14.04 -2.97 1.56
CA GLU A 7 -14.41 -2.04 2.62
C GLU A 7 -13.89 -2.48 4.00
N SER A 8 -14.03 -3.77 4.34
CA SER A 8 -13.60 -4.28 5.64
C SER A 8 -12.09 -4.43 5.79
N THR A 9 -11.34 -4.58 4.69
CA THR A 9 -9.90 -4.93 4.79
C THR A 9 -9.00 -3.71 4.61
N ILE A 10 -9.32 -2.81 3.68
CA ILE A 10 -8.48 -1.64 3.39
C ILE A 10 -8.98 -0.44 4.18
N PHE A 11 -10.28 -0.10 4.09
CA PHE A 11 -10.77 1.11 4.74
C PHE A 11 -10.89 0.99 6.25
N GLN A 12 -11.32 -0.15 6.78
CA GLN A 12 -11.33 -0.31 8.24
C GLN A 12 -9.92 -0.27 8.83
N ARG A 13 -8.91 -0.83 8.12
CA ARG A 13 -7.52 -0.73 8.56
C ARG A 13 -7.04 0.71 8.54
N LEU A 14 -7.18 1.41 7.42
CA LEU A 14 -6.85 2.83 7.30
C LEU A 14 -7.58 3.70 8.34
N ALA A 15 -8.86 3.45 8.58
CA ALA A 15 -9.66 4.18 9.57
C ALA A 15 -9.29 3.84 11.02
N SER A 16 -8.68 2.68 11.25
CA SER A 16 -8.22 2.25 12.58
C SER A 16 -6.78 2.62 12.89
N GLU A 17 -6.05 3.18 11.92
CA GLU A 17 -4.68 3.62 12.17
C GLU A 17 -4.69 4.90 13.01
N PRO A 18 -4.11 4.87 14.23
CA PRO A 18 -4.22 5.97 15.19
C PRO A 18 -3.50 7.26 14.76
N ILE A 19 -2.68 7.18 13.71
CA ILE A 19 -1.78 8.22 13.23
C ILE A 19 -2.29 8.91 11.95
N CYS A 20 -3.43 8.46 11.40
CA CYS A 20 -4.01 9.02 10.19
C CYS A 20 -5.51 9.23 10.35
N HIS A 21 -5.96 10.43 10.01
CA HIS A 21 -7.37 10.78 10.05
C HIS A 21 -7.98 10.65 8.66
N LEU A 22 -8.77 9.60 8.47
CA LEU A 22 -9.53 9.40 7.23
C LEU A 22 -10.64 10.45 7.12
N LEU A 23 -10.53 11.35 6.14
CA LEU A 23 -11.56 12.35 5.84
C LEU A 23 -12.61 11.80 4.87
N TYR A 24 -12.14 11.05 3.88
CA TYR A 24 -12.97 10.59 2.77
C TYR A 24 -12.42 9.30 2.18
N ALA A 25 -13.32 8.37 1.85
CA ALA A 25 -13.00 7.21 1.03
C ALA A 25 -14.12 6.95 0.04
N LYS A 26 -13.77 6.74 -1.23
CA LYS A 26 -14.69 6.35 -2.29
C LYS A 26 -14.13 5.18 -3.08
N LEU A 27 -14.93 4.11 -3.15
CA LEU A 27 -14.70 3.05 -4.13
C LEU A 27 -15.34 3.44 -5.45
N PHE A 28 -14.58 3.27 -6.52
CA PHE A 28 -15.08 3.28 -7.89
C PHE A 28 -15.44 1.87 -8.33
N GLU A 29 -15.90 1.76 -9.58
CA GLU A 29 -16.45 0.52 -10.13
C GLU A 29 -15.49 -0.67 -9.98
N LEU A 30 -16.07 -1.78 -9.54
CA LEU A 30 -15.37 -3.05 -9.39
C LEU A 30 -15.51 -3.82 -10.69
N GLU A 31 -14.39 -4.01 -11.37
CA GLU A 31 -14.35 -4.87 -12.54
C GLU A 31 -14.03 -6.30 -12.10
N LYS A 32 -14.87 -7.24 -12.52
CA LYS A 32 -14.55 -8.66 -12.41
C LYS A 32 -13.68 -9.03 -13.61
N ASP A 33 -12.49 -9.54 -13.36
CA ASP A 33 -11.66 -10.10 -14.43
C ASP A 33 -12.44 -11.24 -15.10
N GLN A 34 -12.62 -11.18 -16.42
CA GLN A 34 -13.40 -12.18 -17.16
C GLN A 34 -12.69 -13.54 -17.25
N GLN A 35 -11.37 -13.57 -17.04
CA GLN A 35 -10.55 -14.78 -17.11
C GLN A 35 -10.16 -15.34 -15.73
N LYS A 36 -10.33 -14.57 -14.65
CA LYS A 36 -9.94 -14.97 -13.29
C LYS A 36 -11.02 -14.61 -12.27
N ASP A 37 -11.15 -15.36 -11.19
CA ASP A 37 -12.08 -15.04 -10.07
C ASP A 37 -11.57 -13.88 -9.17
N PHE A 38 -10.92 -12.88 -9.76
CA PHE A 38 -10.46 -11.69 -9.05
C PHE A 38 -11.33 -10.48 -9.40
N PHE A 39 -11.49 -9.59 -8.42
CA PHE A 39 -12.12 -8.30 -8.59
C PHE A 39 -11.04 -7.23 -8.45
N SER A 40 -10.96 -6.32 -9.42
CA SER A 40 -10.15 -5.12 -9.35
C SER A 40 -11.04 -3.91 -9.11
N GLY A 41 -10.53 -2.91 -8.42
CA GLY A 41 -11.24 -1.68 -8.12
C GLY A 41 -10.28 -0.57 -7.82
N VAL A 42 -10.71 0.67 -8.04
CA VAL A 42 -9.97 1.86 -7.64
C VAL A 42 -10.62 2.45 -6.41
N ALA A 43 -9.80 2.80 -5.42
CA ALA A 43 -10.23 3.53 -4.24
C ALA A 43 -9.54 4.90 -4.21
N GLU A 44 -10.32 5.96 -4.07
CA GLU A 44 -9.81 7.29 -3.75
C GLU A 44 -9.97 7.52 -2.25
N VAL A 45 -8.90 8.00 -1.63
CA VAL A 45 -8.83 8.22 -0.19
C VAL A 45 -8.27 9.61 0.03
N LYS A 46 -8.95 10.41 0.86
CA LYS A 46 -8.39 11.65 1.42
C LYS A 46 -8.20 11.45 2.91
N LEU A 47 -7.00 11.74 3.36
CA LEU A 47 -6.58 11.59 4.75
C LEU A 47 -5.76 12.81 5.17
N VAL A 48 -5.70 13.03 6.48
CA VAL A 48 -4.77 13.94 7.11
C VAL A 48 -3.79 13.09 7.91
N ALA A 49 -2.50 13.25 7.63
CA ALA A 49 -1.44 12.67 8.42
C ALA A 49 -0.97 13.69 9.47
N ASP A 50 -0.71 13.24 10.69
CA ASP A 50 -0.30 14.14 11.78
C ASP A 50 1.07 14.79 11.52
N ASP A 51 1.96 14.05 10.87
CA ASP A 51 3.29 14.51 10.48
C ASP A 51 3.74 13.85 9.17
N PHE A 52 4.84 14.37 8.61
CA PHE A 52 5.37 13.87 7.34
C PHE A 52 5.87 12.43 7.42
N ARG A 53 6.35 11.99 8.59
CA ARG A 53 6.82 10.62 8.80
C ARG A 53 5.66 9.63 8.77
N CYS A 54 4.53 10.00 9.33
CA CYS A 54 3.30 9.24 9.20
C CYS A 54 2.86 9.11 7.73
N PHE A 55 2.85 10.24 7.00
CA PHE A 55 2.50 10.25 5.57
C PHE A 55 3.37 9.27 4.75
N ILE A 56 4.69 9.32 4.91
CA ILE A 56 5.61 8.40 4.22
C ILE A 56 5.34 6.94 4.58
N ASN A 57 5.07 6.65 5.85
CA ASN A 57 4.75 5.30 6.31
C ASN A 57 3.46 4.76 5.65
N VAL A 58 2.42 5.58 5.52
CA VAL A 58 1.19 5.18 4.82
C VAL A 58 1.46 4.92 3.34
N VAL A 59 2.18 5.82 2.67
CA VAL A 59 2.53 5.66 1.26
C VAL A 59 3.30 4.36 1.01
N MET A 60 4.29 4.06 1.84
CA MET A 60 5.10 2.85 1.70
C MET A 60 4.33 1.56 1.98
N ARG A 61 3.40 1.58 2.95
CA ARG A 61 2.63 0.38 3.35
C ARG A 61 1.53 0.03 2.36
N TYR A 62 0.80 1.04 1.88
CA TYR A 62 -0.36 0.84 1.03
C TYR A 62 -0.05 0.94 -0.46
N GLY A 63 1.10 1.54 -0.83
CA GLY A 63 1.54 1.64 -2.21
C GLY A 63 0.49 2.26 -3.14
N PRO A 64 0.00 3.48 -2.84
CA PRO A 64 -1.04 4.11 -3.65
C PRO A 64 -0.55 4.31 -5.09
N SER A 65 -1.46 4.16 -6.06
CA SER A 65 -1.11 4.33 -7.47
C SER A 65 -0.82 5.77 -7.86
N ALA A 66 -1.41 6.73 -7.15
CA ALA A 66 -1.22 8.17 -7.36
C ALA A 66 -1.39 8.89 -6.02
N ILE A 67 -0.65 9.97 -5.82
CA ILE A 67 -0.64 10.77 -4.59
C ILE A 67 -0.72 12.24 -4.97
N GLU A 68 -1.57 12.98 -4.28
CA GLU A 68 -1.69 14.44 -4.37
C GLU A 68 -1.61 15.02 -2.96
N VAL A 69 -0.67 15.95 -2.73
CA VAL A 69 -0.55 16.69 -1.47
C VAL A 69 -1.27 18.02 -1.64
N ILE A 70 -2.38 18.19 -0.94
CA ILE A 70 -3.20 19.41 -1.01
C ILE A 70 -2.57 20.51 -0.16
N GLU A 71 -2.18 20.18 1.06
CA GLU A 71 -1.51 21.05 2.03
C GLU A 71 -0.57 20.19 2.91
N PRO A 72 0.50 20.77 3.48
CA PRO A 72 1.01 22.13 3.25
C PRO A 72 1.84 22.24 1.95
N GLU A 73 2.08 23.46 1.47
CA GLU A 73 2.92 23.72 0.29
C GLU A 73 4.40 23.41 0.55
N GLU A 74 4.87 23.64 1.78
CA GLU A 74 6.25 23.39 2.20
C GLU A 74 6.29 22.56 3.47
N ILE A 75 7.26 21.63 3.53
CA ILE A 75 7.52 20.79 4.69
C ILE A 75 8.95 21.02 5.11
N HIS A 76 9.13 21.47 6.35
CA HIS A 76 10.44 21.70 6.94
C HIS A 76 10.76 20.54 7.87
N LEU A 77 11.87 19.87 7.61
CA LEU A 77 12.36 18.76 8.43
C LEU A 77 13.71 19.14 9.02
N ASN A 78 13.88 18.88 10.32
CA ASN A 78 15.19 18.96 10.93
C ASN A 78 16.00 17.67 10.66
N SER A 79 17.30 17.70 10.98
CA SER A 79 18.20 16.56 10.73
C SER A 79 17.76 15.29 11.45
N ASP A 80 17.25 15.39 12.68
CA ASP A 80 16.84 14.22 13.47
C ASP A 80 15.57 13.57 12.89
N GLU A 81 14.63 14.38 12.40
CA GLU A 81 13.45 13.92 11.67
C GLU A 81 13.83 13.24 10.36
N MET A 82 14.76 13.84 9.60
CA MET A 82 15.27 13.23 8.36
C MET A 82 15.95 11.88 8.62
N HIS A 83 16.79 11.80 9.65
CA HIS A 83 17.44 10.54 10.02
C HIS A 83 16.42 9.48 10.44
N SER A 84 15.40 9.87 11.21
CA SER A 84 14.32 8.98 11.63
C SER A 84 13.52 8.45 10.43
N LEU A 85 13.20 9.32 9.48
CA LEU A 85 12.53 8.95 8.21
C LEU A 85 13.33 7.93 7.41
N ILE A 86 14.63 8.16 7.25
CA ILE A 86 15.51 7.26 6.48
C ILE A 86 15.63 5.90 7.16
N ALA A 87 15.68 5.88 8.50
CA ALA A 87 15.70 4.64 9.27
C ALA A 87 14.43 3.81 9.04
N ASP A 88 13.26 4.44 9.12
CA ASP A 88 11.97 3.78 8.86
C ASP A 88 11.90 3.20 7.44
N ILE A 89 12.31 3.99 6.44
CA ILE A 89 12.34 3.55 5.04
C ILE A 89 13.26 2.33 4.87
N SER A 90 14.42 2.35 5.52
CA SER A 90 15.39 1.26 5.47
C SER A 90 14.83 -0.02 6.10
N GLU A 91 14.16 0.11 7.26
CA GLU A 91 13.50 -1.01 7.92
C GLU A 91 12.42 -1.64 7.03
N LEU A 92 11.52 -0.81 6.47
CA LEU A 92 10.47 -1.30 5.56
C LEU A 92 11.05 -1.96 4.31
N THR A 93 12.11 -1.38 3.74
CA THR A 93 12.81 -1.96 2.58
C THR A 93 13.41 -3.33 2.92
N GLN A 94 13.98 -3.48 4.11
CA GLN A 94 14.52 -4.75 4.57
C GLN A 94 13.42 -5.79 4.80
N VAL A 95 12.26 -5.38 5.33
CA VAL A 95 11.08 -6.23 5.44
C VAL A 95 10.66 -6.72 4.05
N PHE A 96 10.49 -5.84 3.06
CA PHE A 96 10.15 -6.26 1.70
C PHE A 96 11.20 -7.18 1.08
N THR A 97 12.49 -6.87 1.26
CA THR A 97 13.58 -7.71 0.77
C THR A 97 13.53 -9.10 1.39
N SER A 98 13.25 -9.19 2.69
CA SER A 98 13.12 -10.47 3.40
C SER A 98 11.93 -11.28 2.88
N GLN A 99 10.79 -10.63 2.60
CA GLN A 99 9.60 -11.26 2.05
C GLN A 99 9.84 -11.77 0.62
N ILE A 100 10.45 -10.93 -0.23
CA ILE A 100 10.84 -11.32 -1.59
C ILE A 100 11.82 -12.50 -1.55
N THR A 101 12.82 -12.45 -0.67
CA THR A 101 13.79 -13.54 -0.48
C THR A 101 13.12 -14.82 -0.01
N ALA A 102 12.19 -14.73 0.94
CA ALA A 102 11.42 -15.89 1.41
C ALA A 102 10.58 -16.49 0.28
N MET A 103 9.91 -15.65 -0.53
CA MET A 103 9.16 -16.11 -1.70
C MET A 103 10.04 -16.75 -2.77
N MET A 104 11.28 -16.28 -2.96
CA MET A 104 12.22 -16.85 -3.92
C MET A 104 12.84 -18.18 -3.48
N LYS A 105 12.95 -18.42 -2.16
CA LYS A 105 13.50 -19.66 -1.57
C LYS A 105 12.49 -20.80 -1.51
N ASP A 106 11.21 -20.50 -1.69
CA ASP A 106 10.13 -21.48 -1.72
C ASP A 106 10.04 -22.08 -3.14
N ASP A 107 10.67 -23.24 -3.33
CA ASP A 107 10.78 -23.91 -4.64
C ASP A 107 9.40 -24.17 -5.28
N GLU A 108 8.36 -24.46 -4.48
CA GLU A 108 7.00 -24.69 -4.99
C GLU A 108 6.36 -23.41 -5.55
N ARG A 109 6.55 -22.27 -4.87
CA ARG A 109 6.06 -20.97 -5.35
C ARG A 109 6.78 -20.50 -6.60
N ARG A 110 8.08 -20.77 -6.71
CA ARG A 110 8.87 -20.42 -7.89
C ARG A 110 8.38 -21.16 -9.14
N LEU A 111 8.05 -22.45 -9.01
CA LEU A 111 7.39 -23.25 -10.04
C LEU A 111 5.99 -22.74 -10.40
N LEU A 112 5.22 -22.26 -9.42
CA LEU A 112 3.90 -21.65 -9.65
C LEU A 112 4.02 -20.33 -10.44
N TYR A 113 4.97 -19.46 -10.06
CA TYR A 113 5.21 -18.20 -10.76
C TYR A 113 5.74 -18.41 -12.18
N GLN A 114 6.62 -19.39 -12.40
CA GLN A 114 7.04 -19.80 -13.75
C GLN A 114 5.84 -20.24 -14.59
N LYS A 115 4.96 -21.10 -14.06
CA LYS A 115 3.73 -21.51 -14.76
C LYS A 115 2.78 -20.35 -15.06
N MET A 116 2.77 -19.29 -14.24
CA MET A 116 1.97 -18.08 -14.49
C MET A 116 2.59 -17.15 -15.53
N LEU A 117 3.93 -17.11 -15.63
CA LEU A 117 4.66 -16.32 -16.62
C LEU A 117 4.69 -17.01 -17.99
N ASP A 118 4.85 -18.34 -18.03
CA ASP A 118 4.86 -19.13 -19.28
C ASP A 118 3.47 -19.23 -19.93
N LYS A 119 2.39 -19.04 -19.16
CA LYS A 119 1.01 -18.96 -19.68
C LYS A 119 0.68 -17.65 -20.41
N LYS A 120 1.63 -16.71 -20.51
CA LYS A 120 1.47 -15.46 -21.26
C LYS A 120 1.93 -15.54 -22.73
N GLU A 121 2.38 -16.70 -23.22
CA GLU A 121 2.60 -16.96 -24.64
C GLU A 121 1.42 -17.69 -25.31
#